data_AF-A0A433S875-F1
#
_entry.id   AF-A0A433S875-F1
#
_cell.length_a   1.000
_cell.length_b   1.000
_cell.length_c   1.000
_cell.angle_alpha   90.00
_cell.angle_beta   90.00
_cell.angle_gamma   90.00
#
_symmetry.space_group_name_H-M   'P 1'
#
loop_
_entity.id
_entity.type
_entity.pdbx_description
1 polymer ?
#
loop_
_entity_poly.entity_id
_entity_poly.type
_entity_poly.pdbx_seq_one_letter_code
_entity_poly.pdbx_strand_id
1 'polypeptide(L)'
;MNALVSPTPVIEPRKIIEAYAALRRIDISRVVDLNNRCGAIVWPRHELSWLLSTLGGLSYAEIGACTGDRDPTSVMNSLNRINQRCETDQGYAKSLEVLTAQMLEHSVLAGRAERQGAALARRLMRDPDANRADIEALAICVLTAASVLGAETLSDTEARRAVRGLLCDDGGRTNG
;
A
#
# COMPACT_ATOMS: atom_id res chain seq x y z
N MET A 1 -4.17 -12.23 -33.66
CA MET A 1 -5.28 -12.35 -32.69
C MET A 1 -4.93 -11.50 -31.49
N ASN A 2 -5.36 -10.24 -31.44
CA ASN A 2 -5.16 -9.38 -30.28
C ASN A 2 -6.22 -9.74 -29.24
N ALA A 3 -5.81 -10.45 -28.19
CA ALA A 3 -6.64 -10.56 -27.00
C ALA A 3 -6.85 -9.15 -26.45
N LEU A 4 -8.12 -8.76 -26.30
CA LEU A 4 -8.53 -7.54 -25.62
C LEU A 4 -8.03 -7.62 -24.17
N VAL A 5 -6.84 -7.10 -23.91
CA VAL A 5 -6.33 -6.88 -22.56
C VAL A 5 -7.31 -5.91 -21.93
N SER A 6 -8.16 -6.40 -21.03
CA SER A 6 -9.00 -5.55 -20.21
C SER A 6 -8.09 -4.51 -19.55
N PRO A 7 -8.45 -3.22 -19.55
CA PRO A 7 -7.56 -2.19 -19.02
C PRO A 7 -7.23 -2.56 -17.58
N THR A 8 -5.94 -2.79 -17.31
CA THR A 8 -5.46 -3.03 -15.96
C THR A 8 -5.99 -1.88 -15.11
N PRO A 9 -6.73 -2.16 -14.01
CA PRO A 9 -7.29 -1.10 -13.19
C PRO A 9 -6.15 -0.20 -12.71
N VAL A 10 -6.23 1.07 -13.06
CA VAL A 10 -5.24 2.06 -12.64
C VAL A 10 -5.33 2.20 -11.12
N ILE A 11 -4.30 1.76 -10.43
CA ILE A 11 -4.19 1.85 -8.97
C ILE A 11 -3.63 3.23 -8.62
N GLU A 12 -4.26 3.90 -7.67
CA GLU A 12 -3.77 5.17 -7.13
C GLU A 12 -2.31 5.04 -6.62
N PRO A 13 -1.40 5.97 -6.95
CA PRO A 13 0.02 5.89 -6.60
C PRO A 13 0.29 5.64 -5.12
N ARG A 14 -0.46 6.31 -4.25
CA ARG A 14 -0.35 6.14 -2.80
C ARG A 14 -0.60 4.69 -2.37
N LYS A 15 -1.62 4.04 -2.95
CA LYS A 15 -1.95 2.64 -2.64
C LYS A 15 -0.88 1.67 -3.14
N ILE A 16 -0.25 1.97 -4.28
CA ILE A 16 0.91 1.21 -4.79
C ILE A 16 2.08 1.31 -3.81
N ILE A 17 2.40 2.53 -3.38
CA ILE A 17 3.50 2.80 -2.44
C ILE A 17 3.29 2.09 -1.09
N GLU A 18 2.10 2.22 -0.50
CA GLU A 18 1.75 1.60 0.78
C GLU A 18 1.77 0.06 0.70
N ALA A 19 1.15 -0.51 -0.34
CA ALA A 19 1.14 -1.96 -0.53
C ALA A 19 2.56 -2.50 -0.78
N TYR A 20 3.37 -1.79 -1.56
CA TYR A 20 4.75 -2.17 -1.83
C TYR A 20 5.60 -2.15 -0.55
N ALA A 21 5.52 -1.09 0.24
CA ALA A 21 6.21 -0.97 1.52
C ALA A 21 5.84 -2.11 2.47
N ALA A 22 4.54 -2.44 2.56
CA ALA A 22 4.04 -3.53 3.38
C ALA A 22 4.54 -4.91 2.91
N LEU A 23 4.45 -5.21 1.61
CA LEU A 23 4.87 -6.49 1.04
C LEU A 23 6.38 -6.71 1.12
N ARG A 24 7.17 -5.66 0.86
CA ARG A 24 8.64 -5.70 0.95
C ARG A 24 9.17 -5.52 2.37
N ARG A 25 8.30 -5.18 3.34
CA ARG A 25 8.67 -4.86 4.73
C ARG A 25 9.79 -3.83 4.79
N ILE A 26 9.66 -2.79 3.98
CA ILE A 26 10.65 -1.74 3.83
C ILE A 26 10.04 -0.39 4.22
N ASP A 27 10.81 0.41 4.92
CA ASP A 27 10.45 1.80 5.19
C ASP A 27 10.54 2.61 3.91
N ILE A 28 9.41 3.15 3.48
CA ILE A 28 9.31 3.92 2.24
C ILE A 28 10.19 5.18 2.27
N SER A 29 10.39 5.79 3.44
CA SER A 29 11.23 7.00 3.57
C SER A 29 12.65 6.72 3.10
N ARG A 30 13.16 5.51 3.37
CA ARG A 30 14.48 5.06 2.90
C ARG A 30 14.51 4.80 1.41
N VAL A 31 13.41 4.27 0.84
CA VAL A 31 13.29 4.02 -0.59
C VAL A 31 13.29 5.33 -1.37
N VAL A 32 12.62 6.37 -0.88
CA VAL A 32 12.55 7.68 -1.56
C VAL A 32 13.75 8.59 -1.27
N ASP A 33 14.55 8.31 -0.25
CA ASP A 33 15.78 9.06 0.04
C ASP A 33 16.84 8.89 -1.07
N LEU A 34 17.04 9.94 -1.86
CA LEU A 34 18.00 9.96 -2.97
C LEU A 34 19.47 9.83 -2.55
N ASN A 35 19.79 10.18 -1.30
CA ASN A 35 21.14 10.04 -0.77
C ASN A 35 21.46 8.57 -0.44
N ASN A 36 20.43 7.75 -0.26
CA ASN A 36 20.60 6.33 -0.01
C ASN A 36 20.88 5.56 -1.31
N ARG A 37 22.17 5.31 -1.55
CA ARG A 37 22.70 4.56 -2.70
C ARG A 37 23.00 3.10 -2.38
N CYS A 38 22.58 2.61 -1.21
CA CYS A 38 22.76 1.21 -0.85
C CYS A 38 22.01 0.32 -1.85
N GLY A 39 22.67 -0.72 -2.37
CA GLY A 39 22.06 -1.65 -3.33
C GLY A 39 20.75 -2.28 -2.83
N ALA A 40 20.65 -2.50 -1.51
CA ALA A 40 19.45 -3.01 -0.85
C ALA A 40 18.26 -2.03 -0.86
N ILE A 41 18.47 -0.77 -1.24
CA ILE A 41 17.45 0.28 -1.34
C ILE A 41 17.26 0.71 -2.80
N VAL A 42 18.34 0.77 -3.57
CA VAL A 42 18.30 1.14 -4.99
C VAL A 42 17.44 0.18 -5.81
N TRP A 43 17.57 -1.13 -5.59
CA TRP A 43 16.71 -2.11 -6.29
C TRP A 43 15.25 -1.98 -5.91
N PRO A 44 14.88 -1.91 -4.61
CA PRO A 44 13.51 -1.62 -4.24
C PRO A 44 12.95 -0.32 -4.83
N ARG A 45 13.78 0.71 -5.00
CA ARG A 45 13.37 1.96 -5.66
C ARG A 45 13.09 1.74 -7.15
N HIS A 46 13.92 0.97 -7.85
CA HIS A 46 13.68 0.62 -9.25
C HIS A 46 12.38 -0.19 -9.43
N GLU A 47 12.14 -1.17 -8.57
CA GLU A 47 10.90 -1.95 -8.53
C GLU A 47 9.68 -1.05 -8.31
N LEU A 48 9.74 -0.13 -7.33
CA LEU A 48 8.65 0.81 -7.07
C LEU A 48 8.37 1.71 -8.27
N SER A 49 9.39 2.25 -8.93
CA SER A 49 9.21 3.05 -10.16
C SER A 49 8.53 2.23 -11.27
N TRP A 50 8.88 0.95 -11.42
CA TRP A 50 8.25 0.07 -12.39
C TRP A 50 6.78 -0.20 -12.04
N LEU A 51 6.47 -0.49 -10.78
CA LEU A 51 5.09 -0.71 -10.33
C LEU A 51 4.20 0.52 -10.51
N LEU A 52 4.72 1.73 -10.24
CA LEU A 52 4.01 2.98 -10.48
C LEU A 52 3.69 3.21 -11.96
N SER A 53 4.60 2.81 -12.86
CA SER A 53 4.35 2.84 -14.30
C SER A 53 3.32 1.79 -14.72
N THR A 54 3.50 0.54 -14.30
CA THR A 54 2.71 -0.60 -14.76
C THR A 54 1.30 -0.65 -14.16
N LEU A 55 1.17 -0.40 -12.87
CA LEU A 55 -0.11 -0.47 -12.15
C LEU A 55 -0.80 0.90 -12.06
N GLY A 56 -0.02 1.98 -12.02
CA GLY A 56 -0.54 3.34 -11.90
C GLY A 56 -0.69 4.07 -13.24
N GLY A 57 -0.04 3.61 -14.31
CA GLY A 57 -0.06 4.31 -15.60
C GLY A 57 0.63 5.68 -15.57
N LEU A 58 1.52 5.91 -14.60
CA LEU A 58 2.16 7.21 -14.41
C LEU A 58 3.25 7.47 -15.46
N SER A 59 3.38 8.73 -15.86
CA SER A 59 4.51 9.24 -16.63
C SER A 59 5.80 9.29 -15.80
N TYR A 60 6.95 9.44 -16.46
CA TYR A 60 8.24 9.52 -15.77
C TYR A 60 8.33 10.70 -14.78
N ALA A 61 7.71 11.83 -15.11
CA ALA A 61 7.67 12.99 -14.23
C ALA A 61 6.82 12.72 -12.97
N GLU A 62 5.65 12.09 -13.12
CA GLU A 62 4.78 11.73 -12.00
C GLU A 62 5.41 10.68 -11.09
N ILE A 63 6.08 9.67 -11.67
CA ILE A 63 6.85 8.69 -10.91
C ILE A 63 7.98 9.40 -10.14
N GLY A 64 8.64 10.37 -10.77
CA GLY A 64 9.68 11.19 -10.15
C GLY A 64 9.18 11.89 -8.89
N ALA A 65 8.07 12.61 -9.00
CA ALA A 65 7.41 13.28 -7.89
C ALA A 65 7.01 12.31 -6.77
N CYS A 66 6.54 11.11 -7.12
CA CYS A 66 6.17 10.07 -6.16
C CYS A 66 7.35 9.39 -5.46
N THR A 67 8.58 9.52 -6.00
CA THR A 67 9.76 8.78 -5.53
C THR A 67 10.90 9.67 -5.04
N GLY A 68 10.55 10.86 -4.54
CA GLY A 68 11.50 11.82 -3.95
C GLY A 68 12.06 12.81 -4.97
N ASP A 69 11.21 13.35 -5.85
CA ASP A 69 11.57 14.32 -6.89
C ASP A 69 12.70 13.87 -7.82
N ARG A 70 12.64 12.61 -8.24
CA ARG A 70 13.62 12.05 -9.17
C ARG A 70 13.44 12.64 -10.56
N ASP A 71 14.56 12.97 -11.19
CA ASP A 71 14.58 13.40 -12.59
C ASP A 71 13.99 12.31 -13.51
N PRO A 72 13.17 12.68 -14.53
CA PRO A 72 12.57 11.72 -15.46
C PRO A 72 13.57 10.78 -16.14
N THR A 73 14.80 11.20 -16.44
CA THR A 73 15.81 10.32 -17.04
C THR A 73 16.28 9.25 -16.04
N SER A 74 16.35 9.59 -14.75
CA SER A 74 16.66 8.64 -13.68
C SER A 74 15.55 7.61 -13.49
N VAL A 75 14.28 8.01 -13.67
CA VAL A 75 13.15 7.08 -13.69
C VAL A 75 13.23 6.15 -14.90
N MET A 76 13.45 6.70 -16.11
CA MET A 76 13.62 5.91 -17.33
C MET A 76 14.75 4.87 -17.18
N ASN A 77 15.90 5.28 -16.64
CA ASN A 77 17.02 4.37 -16.36
C ASN A 77 16.64 3.26 -15.36
N SER A 78 15.77 3.56 -14.40
CA SER A 78 15.25 2.56 -13.44
C SER A 78 14.40 1.51 -14.15
N LEU A 79 13.49 1.94 -15.02
CA LEU A 79 12.63 1.05 -15.79
C LEU A 79 13.43 0.16 -16.74
N ASN A 80 14.41 0.74 -17.45
CA ASN A 80 15.29 -0.01 -18.35
C ASN A 80 16.06 -1.10 -17.60
N ARG A 81 16.55 -0.82 -16.38
CA ARG A 81 17.24 -1.82 -15.54
C ARG A 81 16.32 -2.97 -15.13
N ILE A 82 15.06 -2.68 -14.80
CA ILE A 82 14.08 -3.72 -14.45
C ILE A 82 13.80 -4.59 -15.68
N ASN A 83 13.52 -3.98 -16.83
CA ASN A 83 13.23 -4.71 -18.07
C ASN A 83 14.41 -5.60 -18.48
N GLN A 84 15.63 -5.04 -18.51
CA GLN A 84 16.84 -5.80 -18.82
C GLN A 84 17.05 -6.97 -17.85
N ARG A 85 16.76 -6.77 -16.56
CA ARG A 85 16.87 -7.84 -15.58
C ARG A 85 15.81 -8.92 -15.78
N CYS A 86 14.56 -8.56 -16.08
CA CYS A 86 13.51 -9.53 -16.40
C CYS A 86 13.85 -10.36 -17.65
N GLU A 87 14.53 -9.78 -18.65
CA GLU A 87 14.99 -10.49 -19.84
C GLU A 87 16.11 -11.50 -19.56
N THR A 88 16.97 -11.21 -18.58
CA THR A 88 18.19 -11.99 -18.29
C THR A 88 18.06 -12.93 -17.08
N ASP A 89 17.11 -12.66 -16.18
CA ASP A 89 16.89 -13.40 -14.93
C ASP A 89 15.41 -13.80 -14.83
N GLN A 90 15.10 -15.03 -15.27
CA GLN A 90 13.73 -15.57 -15.22
C GLN A 90 13.20 -15.70 -13.78
N GLY A 91 14.09 -15.95 -12.81
CA GLY A 91 13.69 -16.05 -11.40
C GLY A 91 13.22 -14.71 -10.87
N TYR A 92 13.94 -13.64 -11.21
CA TYR A 92 13.54 -12.27 -10.92
C TYR A 92 12.24 -11.88 -11.62
N ALA A 93 12.09 -12.18 -12.92
CA ALA A 93 10.87 -11.89 -13.66
C ALA A 93 9.63 -12.53 -13.00
N LYS A 94 9.73 -13.82 -12.64
CA LYS A 94 8.65 -14.53 -11.93
C LYS A 94 8.38 -13.94 -10.54
N SER A 95 9.42 -13.55 -9.81
CA SER A 95 9.25 -12.88 -8.51
C SER A 95 8.51 -11.54 -8.66
N LEU A 96 8.78 -10.78 -9.72
CA LEU A 96 8.13 -9.50 -9.97
C LEU A 96 6.68 -9.68 -10.39
N GLU A 97 6.37 -10.71 -11.16
CA GLU A 97 5.00 -11.10 -11.51
C GLU A 97 4.20 -11.47 -10.25
N VAL A 98 4.76 -12.30 -9.36
CA VAL A 98 4.14 -12.66 -8.08
C VAL A 98 3.88 -11.43 -7.22
N LEU A 99 4.86 -10.52 -7.12
CA LEU A 99 4.69 -9.26 -6.38
C LEU A 99 3.54 -8.43 -6.97
N THR A 100 3.48 -8.31 -8.29
CA THR A 100 2.44 -7.55 -9.00
C THR A 100 1.05 -8.14 -8.73
N ALA A 101 0.92 -9.47 -8.78
CA ALA A 101 -0.33 -10.17 -8.45
C ALA A 101 -0.75 -9.93 -6.98
N GLN A 102 0.19 -10.01 -6.04
CA GLN A 102 -0.06 -9.72 -4.62
C GLN A 102 -0.52 -8.28 -4.40
N MET A 103 0.05 -7.31 -5.11
CA MET A 103 -0.36 -5.90 -5.02
C MET A 103 -1.77 -5.68 -5.56
N LEU A 104 -2.10 -6.30 -6.70
CA LEU A 104 -3.46 -6.26 -7.25
C LEU A 104 -4.46 -6.86 -6.26
N GLU A 105 -4.17 -8.03 -5.69
CA GLU A 105 -5.02 -8.66 -4.67
C GLU A 105 -5.18 -7.75 -3.44
N HIS A 106 -4.08 -7.19 -2.92
CA HIS A 106 -4.11 -6.27 -1.79
C HIS A 106 -4.97 -5.03 -2.08
N SER A 107 -4.91 -4.49 -3.30
CA SER A 107 -5.72 -3.33 -3.71
C SER A 107 -7.23 -3.66 -3.73
N VAL A 108 -7.59 -4.86 -4.19
CA VAL A 108 -8.98 -5.34 -4.25
C VAL A 108 -9.53 -5.58 -2.86
N LEU A 109 -8.74 -6.23 -1.99
CA LEU A 109 -9.11 -6.50 -0.61
C LEU A 109 -9.26 -5.21 0.20
N ALA A 110 -8.32 -4.27 0.07
CA ALA A 110 -8.40 -2.96 0.72
C ALA A 110 -9.67 -2.20 0.30
N GLY A 111 -9.97 -2.15 -1.01
CA GLY A 111 -11.20 -1.52 -1.50
C GLY A 111 -12.47 -2.24 -1.03
N ARG A 112 -12.44 -3.57 -0.86
CA ARG A 112 -13.56 -4.33 -0.30
C ARG A 112 -13.76 -4.03 1.17
N ALA A 113 -12.70 -4.01 1.96
CA ALA A 113 -12.75 -3.71 3.39
C ALA A 113 -13.29 -2.29 3.64
N GLU A 114 -12.82 -1.30 2.88
CA GLU A 114 -13.32 0.08 2.93
C GLU A 114 -14.83 0.14 2.65
N ARG A 115 -15.30 -0.50 1.57
CA ARG A 115 -16.72 -0.56 1.23
C ARG A 115 -17.55 -1.27 2.29
N GLN A 116 -17.04 -2.36 2.85
CA GLN A 116 -17.71 -3.12 3.91
C GLN A 116 -17.80 -2.31 5.21
N GLY A 117 -16.72 -1.64 5.62
CA GLY A 117 -16.71 -0.77 6.79
C GLY A 117 -17.69 0.40 6.65
N ALA A 118 -17.68 1.08 5.49
CA ALA A 118 -18.63 2.15 5.20
C ALA A 118 -20.09 1.66 5.16
N ALA A 119 -20.33 0.48 4.59
CA ALA A 119 -21.67 -0.12 4.57
C ALA A 119 -22.15 -0.51 5.98
N LEU A 120 -21.27 -1.08 6.81
CA LEU A 120 -21.58 -1.42 8.20
C LEU A 120 -21.90 -0.17 9.03
N ALA A 121 -21.07 0.87 8.94
CA ALA A 121 -21.31 2.14 9.61
C ALA A 121 -22.65 2.75 9.20
N ARG A 122 -22.95 2.80 7.90
CA ARG A 122 -24.26 3.29 7.40
C ARG A 122 -25.43 2.46 7.87
N ARG A 123 -25.26 1.13 7.95
CA ARG A 123 -26.31 0.22 8.43
C ARG A 123 -26.61 0.50 9.91
N LEU A 124 -25.58 0.58 10.75
CA LEU A 124 -25.73 0.88 12.17
C LEU A 124 -26.35 2.26 12.42
N MET A 125 -25.97 3.27 11.64
CA MET A 125 -26.58 4.61 11.73
C MET A 125 -28.05 4.66 11.33
N ARG A 126 -28.55 3.66 10.57
CA ARG A 126 -29.93 3.59 10.08
C ARG A 126 -30.79 2.59 10.85
N ASP A 127 -30.19 1.77 11.70
CA ASP A 127 -30.87 0.76 12.47
C ASP A 127 -31.54 1.43 13.69
N PRO A 128 -32.88 1.51 13.74
CA PRO A 128 -33.58 2.15 14.86
C PRO A 128 -33.42 1.40 16.18
N ASP A 129 -33.03 0.13 16.13
CA ASP A 129 -32.81 -0.72 17.30
C ASP A 129 -31.32 -0.83 17.68
N ALA A 130 -30.42 -0.18 16.94
CA ALA A 130 -29.01 -0.17 17.29
C ALA A 130 -28.80 0.51 18.64
N ASN A 131 -28.17 -0.21 19.57
CA ASN A 131 -27.81 0.32 20.86
C ASN A 131 -26.85 1.50 20.67
N ARG A 132 -27.19 2.64 21.26
CA ARG A 132 -26.36 3.85 21.25
C ARG A 132 -24.92 3.57 21.70
N ALA A 133 -24.73 2.69 22.69
CA ALA A 133 -23.41 2.30 23.16
C ALA A 133 -22.57 1.60 22.09
N ASP A 134 -23.18 0.77 21.23
CA ASP A 134 -22.47 0.06 20.16
C ASP A 134 -22.09 1.02 19.01
N ILE A 135 -22.94 2.00 18.72
CA ILE A 135 -22.67 3.07 17.75
C ILE A 135 -21.51 3.94 18.26
N GLU A 136 -21.54 4.34 19.53
CA GLU A 136 -20.48 5.13 20.16
C GLU A 136 -19.16 4.36 20.20
N ALA A 137 -19.17 3.07 20.58
CA ALA A 137 -17.98 2.23 20.58
C ALA A 137 -17.37 2.11 19.17
N LEU A 138 -18.18 1.85 18.14
CA LEU A 138 -17.70 1.80 16.77
C LEU A 138 -17.10 3.15 16.32
N ALA A 139 -17.78 4.26 16.61
CA ALA A 139 -17.32 5.59 16.27
C ALA A 139 -15.98 5.90 16.93
N ILE A 140 -15.83 5.56 18.22
CA ILE A 140 -14.57 5.71 18.96
C ILE A 140 -13.48 4.85 18.32
N CYS A 141 -13.72 3.56 18.06
CA CYS A 141 -12.73 2.68 17.42
C CYS A 141 -12.27 3.22 16.06
N VAL A 142 -13.19 3.70 15.21
CA VAL A 142 -12.86 4.26 13.89
C VAL A 142 -12.06 5.56 14.03
N LEU A 143 -12.49 6.48 14.91
CA LEU A 143 -11.80 7.75 15.13
C LEU A 143 -10.40 7.51 15.70
N THR A 144 -10.26 6.67 16.72
CA THR A 144 -8.96 6.34 17.31
C THR A 144 -8.05 5.68 16.29
N ALA A 145 -8.55 4.72 15.49
CA ALA A 145 -7.76 4.11 14.42
C ALA A 145 -7.29 5.14 13.39
N ALA A 146 -8.17 6.06 12.96
CA ALA A 146 -7.83 7.12 12.03
C ALA A 146 -6.80 8.10 12.62
N SER A 147 -6.95 8.50 13.88
CA SER A 147 -6.00 9.37 14.58
C SER A 147 -4.63 8.73 14.73
N VAL A 148 -4.56 7.43 15.05
CA VAL A 148 -3.29 6.70 15.17
C VAL A 148 -2.62 6.55 13.81
N LEU A 149 -3.37 6.20 12.76
CA LEU A 149 -2.82 6.07 11.40
C LEU A 149 -2.37 7.40 10.79
N GLY A 150 -2.96 8.52 11.22
CA GLY A 150 -2.59 9.86 10.80
C GLY A 150 -1.54 10.56 11.68
N ALA A 151 -1.04 9.90 12.74
CA ALA A 151 -0.13 10.52 13.68
C ALA A 151 1.28 10.70 13.09
N GLU A 152 1.71 11.95 12.89
CA GLU A 152 3.05 12.29 12.38
C GLU A 152 4.18 11.84 13.32
N THR A 153 3.88 11.60 14.58
CA THR A 153 4.84 11.15 15.60
C THR A 153 5.09 9.64 15.57
N LEU A 154 4.34 8.89 14.77
CA LEU A 154 4.47 7.44 14.63
C LEU A 154 4.98 7.09 13.23
N SER A 155 5.87 6.11 13.14
CA SER A 155 6.13 5.46 11.85
C SER A 155 4.88 4.67 11.39
N ASP A 156 4.69 4.49 10.09
CA ASP A 156 3.57 3.71 9.52
C ASP A 156 3.50 2.29 10.14
N THR A 157 4.66 1.69 10.43
CA THR A 157 4.73 0.38 11.10
C THR A 157 4.21 0.43 12.53
N GLU A 158 4.55 1.46 13.31
CA GLU A 158 4.07 1.64 14.68
C GLU A 158 2.57 1.93 14.71
N ALA A 159 2.12 2.83 13.84
CA ALA A 159 0.71 3.18 13.71
C ALA A 159 -0.16 1.95 13.37
N ARG A 160 0.25 1.15 12.38
CA ARG A 160 -0.45 -0.10 12.02
C ARG A 160 -0.45 -1.12 13.16
N ARG A 161 0.65 -1.24 13.90
CA ARG A 161 0.73 -2.14 15.07
C ARG A 161 -0.23 -1.70 16.17
N ALA A 162 -0.28 -0.41 16.47
CA ALA A 162 -1.16 0.15 17.50
C ALA A 162 -2.64 -0.04 17.15
N VAL A 163 -3.04 0.23 15.90
CA VAL A 163 -4.43 -0.01 15.46
C VAL A 163 -4.80 -1.49 15.52
N ARG A 164 -3.88 -2.40 15.17
CA ARG A 164 -4.14 -3.83 15.30
C ARG A 164 -4.41 -4.24 16.74
N GLY A 165 -3.66 -3.69 17.71
CA GLY A 165 -3.92 -3.93 19.13
C GLY A 165 -5.28 -3.38 19.60
N LEU A 166 -5.72 -2.25 19.04
CA LEU A 166 -7.03 -1.66 19.34
C LEU A 166 -8.21 -2.49 18.79
N LEU A 167 -8.05 -3.03 17.57
CA LEU A 167 -9.14 -3.72 16.87
C LEU A 167 -9.17 -5.23 17.10
N CYS A 168 -8.02 -5.82 17.45
CA CYS A 168 -7.88 -7.24 17.75
C CYS A 168 -7.65 -7.40 19.25
N ASP A 169 -8.71 -7.18 20.03
CA ASP A 169 -8.73 -7.62 21.42
C ASP A 169 -8.87 -9.16 21.41
N ASP A 170 -7.74 -9.87 21.35
CA ASP A 170 -7.70 -11.28 21.75
C ASP A 170 -7.96 -11.27 23.26
N GLY A 171 -9.20 -11.50 23.68
CA GLY A 171 -9.70 -11.46 25.06
C GLY A 171 -8.88 -12.29 26.07
N GLY A 172 -7.70 -11.79 26.40
CA GLY A 172 -6.74 -12.34 27.34
C GLY A 172 -7.11 -11.91 28.74
N ARG A 173 -7.99 -12.70 29.37
CA ARG A 173 -8.20 -12.77 30.82
C ARG A 173 -6.90 -12.50 31.59
N THR A 174 -6.92 -11.52 32.48
CA THR A 174 -6.22 -11.60 33.77
C THR A 174 -7.26 -11.61 34.87
N ASN A 175 -7.76 -12.81 35.18
CA ASN A 175 -8.13 -13.10 36.56
C ASN A 175 -6.82 -13.25 37.33
N GLY A 176 -6.56 -12.32 38.24
CA GLY A 176 -5.50 -12.35 39.23
C GLY A 176 -5.92 -11.47 40.39
#